data_AF-K9YYL5-F1
#
_entry.id   AF-K9YYL5-F1
#
_cell.length_a   1.000
_cell.length_b   1.000
_cell.length_c   1.000
_cell.angle_alpha   90.00
_cell.angle_beta   90.00
_cell.angle_gamma   90.00
#
_symmetry.space_group_name_H-M   'P 1'
#
loop_
_entity.id
_entity.type
_entity.pdbx_description
1 polymer ?
#
loop_
_entity_poly.entity_id
_entity_poly.type
_entity_poly.pdbx_seq_one_letter_code
_entity_poly.pdbx_strand_id
1 'polypeptide(L)'
;MVLTTPQKQVVAEYEIPPRSAIAYQVKAGQYIQIIDPEGSQCSDFLAFAGDNYEEELDNAVTRTINTVATAQVGLYGKYFSQKMCPLVEVIQDTSGCHDSFLLACTSKYYEDAGYPGHPSCSENFNRALAEYGIKPRLGWAAINFFFNTHVDEMGNIVTEESRSRPGDYVILQAKTDLLCASSACPDDIDPANGWHPTSIQVRIYDSETPFNRALGIRATPDAPVRLTRDSAFTPRIRTLTDDLVEYNGFWVANRFANRGEYEEYWCLREKAGLIDLSALRKWDILGKDALELLQITFSRNLEKLAVGQATYGCLINGHGGILDDGIVFRLNEKDYRYVGNCDRDQEWLEKIANRLQLDVKIVPKSDQLHNLSLQGARSRDILRPLLTLDGMTLDELGYFRFATGRLNSIPVFVSRTGYTGELGYEIFVHPNEGVTLWDTLMEAGASYGLSPMGMLALDRARIEAGLLSAGCEFDDLTSPYQAGIGWCVSLKKPHFIGKTALEQIKPHPPRVAVGLVLASNDIACGGQCIYAQGERWRVGKVTSGTYSPILKRSIALAQVVPEFAQPETILEVGFRDGIRRVSAVVGSLAAFDPQKTRVKS
;
A
#
# COMPACT_ATOMS: atom_id res chain seq x y z
N MET A 1 -21.67 -4.06 -21.68
CA MET A 1 -22.07 -4.81 -20.46
C MET A 1 -21.16 -6.02 -20.23
N VAL A 2 -20.24 -5.91 -19.27
CA VAL A 2 -19.43 -7.03 -18.78
C VAL A 2 -20.15 -7.62 -17.57
N LEU A 3 -20.90 -8.69 -17.77
CA LEU A 3 -21.47 -9.45 -16.66
C LEU A 3 -20.39 -10.33 -16.04
N THR A 4 -20.05 -10.08 -14.77
CA THR A 4 -19.10 -10.93 -14.06
C THR A 4 -19.74 -12.28 -13.74
N THR A 5 -19.05 -13.38 -14.04
CA THR A 5 -19.52 -14.72 -13.67
C THR A 5 -19.73 -14.80 -12.15
N PRO A 6 -20.82 -15.40 -11.67
CA PRO A 6 -21.02 -15.63 -10.24
C PRO A 6 -19.80 -16.28 -9.60
N GLN A 7 -19.28 -15.66 -8.54
CA GLN A 7 -18.12 -16.18 -7.83
C GLN A 7 -18.47 -17.39 -6.97
N LYS A 8 -19.73 -17.48 -6.54
CA LYS A 8 -20.29 -18.45 -5.60
C LYS A 8 -21.78 -18.69 -5.88
N GLN A 9 -22.40 -19.52 -5.06
CA GLN A 9 -23.83 -19.83 -5.13
C GLN A 9 -24.69 -18.57 -4.94
N VAL A 10 -25.48 -18.27 -5.97
CA VAL A 10 -26.39 -17.12 -6.03
C VAL A 10 -27.75 -17.53 -5.48
N VAL A 11 -28.32 -16.67 -4.65
CA VAL A 11 -29.68 -16.79 -4.08
C VAL A 11 -30.66 -15.91 -4.84
N ALA A 12 -30.21 -14.73 -5.25
CA ALA A 12 -31.00 -13.79 -6.04
C ALA A 12 -30.07 -12.91 -6.90
N GLU A 13 -30.57 -12.47 -8.04
CA GLU A 13 -29.87 -11.57 -8.95
C GLU A 13 -30.87 -10.61 -9.59
N TYR A 14 -30.50 -9.34 -9.65
CA TYR A 14 -31.34 -8.26 -10.14
C TYR A 14 -30.54 -7.35 -11.07
N GLU A 15 -31.17 -6.95 -12.16
CA GLU A 15 -30.73 -5.81 -12.96
C GLU A 15 -31.59 -4.61 -12.57
N ILE A 16 -30.93 -3.50 -12.23
CA ILE A 16 -31.57 -2.22 -11.92
C ILE A 16 -31.44 -1.37 -13.18
N PRO A 17 -32.53 -1.14 -13.93
CA PRO A 17 -32.50 -0.28 -15.09
C PRO A 17 -31.97 1.12 -14.75
N PRO A 18 -31.36 1.83 -15.71
CA PRO A 18 -30.94 3.21 -15.50
C PRO A 18 -32.08 4.05 -14.94
N ARG A 19 -31.76 4.98 -14.03
CA ARG A 19 -32.72 5.92 -13.44
C ARG A 19 -33.83 5.25 -12.60
N SER A 20 -33.58 4.06 -12.06
CA SER A 20 -34.54 3.33 -11.23
C SER A 20 -33.91 2.76 -9.95
N ALA A 21 -34.73 2.25 -9.05
CA ALA A 21 -34.30 1.57 -7.84
C ALA A 21 -35.16 0.34 -7.56
N ILE A 22 -34.61 -0.60 -6.81
CA ILE A 22 -35.31 -1.76 -6.27
C ILE A 22 -35.04 -1.88 -4.77
N ALA A 23 -35.93 -2.58 -4.07
CA ALA A 23 -35.73 -3.02 -2.70
C ALA A 23 -35.73 -4.55 -2.65
N TYR A 24 -34.91 -5.13 -1.78
CA TYR A 24 -34.69 -6.57 -1.69
C TYR A 24 -34.28 -6.97 -0.27
N GLN A 25 -34.70 -8.17 0.14
CA GLN A 25 -34.38 -8.71 1.48
C GLN A 25 -33.09 -9.52 1.45
N VAL A 26 -32.30 -9.40 2.51
CA VAL A 26 -31.02 -10.09 2.69
C VAL A 26 -30.95 -10.66 4.10
N LYS A 27 -30.58 -11.93 4.23
CA LYS A 27 -30.44 -12.61 5.52
C LYS A 27 -29.07 -12.39 6.14
N ALA A 28 -29.01 -12.42 7.47
CA ALA A 28 -27.76 -12.33 8.20
C ALA A 28 -26.72 -13.34 7.65
N GLY A 29 -25.51 -12.85 7.39
CA GLY A 29 -24.40 -13.62 6.84
C GLY A 29 -24.36 -13.73 5.31
N GLN A 30 -25.46 -13.42 4.59
CA GLN A 30 -25.44 -13.37 3.12
C GLN A 30 -24.60 -12.19 2.61
N TYR A 31 -24.19 -12.29 1.34
CA TYR A 31 -23.37 -11.27 0.70
C TYR A 31 -24.13 -10.56 -0.40
N ILE A 32 -24.03 -9.23 -0.43
CA ILE A 32 -24.59 -8.35 -1.45
C ILE A 32 -23.44 -7.89 -2.33
N GLN A 33 -23.47 -8.22 -3.62
CA GLN A 33 -22.55 -7.68 -4.60
C GLN A 33 -23.28 -6.64 -5.45
N ILE A 34 -22.78 -5.41 -5.44
CA ILE A 34 -23.25 -4.31 -6.29
C ILE A 34 -22.19 -4.11 -7.37
N ILE A 35 -22.58 -4.24 -8.62
CA ILE A 35 -21.69 -4.28 -9.78
C ILE A 35 -22.08 -3.14 -10.71
N ASP A 36 -21.09 -2.42 -11.21
CA ASP A 36 -21.20 -1.53 -12.36
C ASP A 36 -20.79 -2.30 -13.63
N PRO A 37 -21.74 -2.77 -14.47
CA PRO A 37 -21.44 -3.61 -15.62
C PRO A 37 -20.81 -2.86 -16.80
N GLU A 38 -20.94 -1.54 -16.84
CA GLU A 38 -20.54 -0.71 -17.98
C GLU A 38 -19.44 0.31 -17.65
N GLY A 39 -19.13 0.50 -16.38
CA GLY A 39 -18.19 1.52 -15.94
C GLY A 39 -18.88 2.88 -15.81
N SER A 40 -18.24 3.77 -15.06
CA SER A 40 -18.69 5.11 -14.75
C SER A 40 -20.08 5.23 -14.09
N GLN A 41 -20.84 4.16 -13.84
CA GLN A 41 -22.17 4.24 -13.24
C GLN A 41 -22.11 4.16 -11.72
N CYS A 42 -22.74 5.13 -11.07
CA CYS A 42 -22.85 5.15 -9.62
C CYS A 42 -24.10 4.44 -9.10
N SER A 43 -24.01 3.94 -7.87
CA SER A 43 -25.16 3.32 -7.18
C SER A 43 -25.32 3.81 -5.76
N ASP A 44 -26.51 4.33 -5.45
CA ASP A 44 -26.89 4.64 -4.08
C ASP A 44 -27.42 3.37 -3.40
N PHE A 45 -27.07 3.17 -2.14
CA PHE A 45 -27.45 2.00 -1.34
C PHE A 45 -27.99 2.39 0.04
N LEU A 46 -29.09 1.75 0.41
CA LEU A 46 -29.73 1.85 1.72
C LEU A 46 -29.84 0.48 2.36
N ALA A 47 -29.80 0.44 3.70
CA ALA A 47 -30.05 -0.75 4.49
C ALA A 47 -30.86 -0.40 5.73
N PHE A 48 -31.82 -1.26 6.06
CA PHE A 48 -32.71 -1.14 7.19
C PHE A 48 -32.80 -2.47 7.95
N ALA A 49 -32.66 -2.41 9.27
CA ALA A 49 -32.82 -3.54 10.18
C ALA A 49 -33.97 -3.30 11.18
N GLY A 50 -34.19 -4.27 12.06
CA GLY A 50 -35.17 -4.19 13.15
C GLY A 50 -36.62 -4.38 12.70
N ASP A 51 -37.51 -4.45 13.68
CA ASP A 51 -38.95 -4.59 13.43
C ASP A 51 -39.46 -3.37 12.66
N ASN A 52 -40.22 -3.61 11.58
CA ASN A 52 -40.72 -2.57 10.69
C ASN A 52 -39.62 -1.65 10.10
N TYR A 53 -38.38 -2.14 10.00
CA TYR A 53 -37.28 -1.44 9.33
C TYR A 53 -36.89 -0.10 9.99
N GLU A 54 -37.04 0.00 11.32
CA GLU A 54 -36.77 1.24 12.06
C GLU A 54 -35.27 1.57 12.21
N GLU A 55 -34.38 0.60 12.01
CA GLU A 55 -32.94 0.77 12.17
C GLU A 55 -32.26 1.01 10.83
N GLU A 56 -32.30 2.26 10.39
CA GLU A 56 -31.68 2.69 9.14
C GLU A 56 -30.18 2.92 9.28
N LEU A 57 -29.47 2.64 8.20
CA LEU A 57 -28.07 3.00 7.98
C LEU A 57 -27.83 4.50 8.20
N ASP A 58 -26.77 4.83 8.93
CA ASP A 58 -26.40 6.21 9.23
C ASP A 58 -24.91 6.45 8.96
N ASN A 59 -24.63 7.28 7.96
CA ASN A 59 -23.27 7.62 7.57
C ASN A 59 -22.54 8.47 8.63
N ALA A 60 -23.25 9.32 9.37
CA ALA A 60 -22.63 10.15 10.41
C ALA A 60 -22.21 9.29 11.62
N VAL A 61 -23.04 8.34 12.02
CA VAL A 61 -22.69 7.34 13.03
C VAL A 61 -21.54 6.47 12.54
N THR A 62 -21.60 6.01 11.28
CA THR A 62 -20.53 5.20 10.69
C THR A 62 -19.18 5.91 10.72
N ARG A 63 -19.11 7.18 10.29
CA ARG A 63 -17.87 7.97 10.34
C ARG A 63 -17.39 8.22 11.77
N THR A 64 -18.32 8.42 12.71
CA THR A 64 -17.99 8.64 14.12
C THR A 64 -17.37 7.40 14.75
N ILE A 65 -17.89 6.21 14.45
CA ILE A 65 -17.38 4.94 15.00
C ILE A 65 -16.07 4.54 14.31
N ASN A 66 -16.01 4.61 12.97
CA ASN A 66 -14.84 4.13 12.25
C ASN A 66 -13.71 5.16 12.18
N THR A 67 -13.98 6.44 12.41
CA THR A 67 -13.02 7.55 12.24
C THR A 67 -12.42 7.67 10.83
N VAL A 68 -13.09 7.12 9.83
CA VAL A 68 -12.74 7.23 8.40
C VAL A 68 -13.90 7.86 7.63
N ALA A 69 -13.56 8.55 6.53
CA ALA A 69 -14.52 9.19 5.64
C ALA A 69 -15.54 8.19 5.04
N THR A 70 -15.04 7.04 4.61
CA THR A 70 -15.82 5.98 3.95
C THR A 70 -15.31 4.65 4.50
N ALA A 71 -16.22 3.72 4.81
CA ALA A 71 -15.81 2.41 5.29
C ALA A 71 -15.05 1.64 4.20
N GLN A 72 -13.96 0.97 4.58
CA GLN A 72 -13.06 0.26 3.66
C GLN A 72 -12.84 -1.16 4.15
N VAL A 73 -12.50 -2.08 3.24
CA VAL A 73 -12.18 -3.47 3.58
C VAL A 73 -11.14 -3.52 4.71
N GLY A 74 -11.48 -4.20 5.82
CA GLY A 74 -10.60 -4.32 6.99
C GLY A 74 -11.27 -3.88 8.28
N LEU A 75 -10.46 -3.40 9.23
CA LEU A 75 -10.89 -3.05 10.59
C LEU A 75 -12.02 -2.00 10.61
N TYR A 76 -12.00 -1.07 9.65
CA TYR A 76 -12.92 0.06 9.54
C TYR A 76 -13.98 -0.15 8.44
N GLY A 77 -14.34 -1.41 8.17
CA GLY A 77 -15.20 -1.78 7.04
C GLY A 77 -16.69 -1.85 7.31
N LYS A 78 -17.17 -1.51 8.51
CA LYS A 78 -18.58 -1.66 8.87
C LYS A 78 -19.36 -0.37 8.67
N TYR A 79 -20.59 -0.49 8.19
CA TYR A 79 -21.58 0.58 8.24
C TYR A 79 -22.60 0.30 9.36
N PHE A 80 -23.03 1.35 10.04
CA PHE A 80 -23.79 1.26 11.28
C PHE A 80 -25.15 1.94 11.15
N SER A 81 -26.11 1.48 11.96
CA SER A 81 -27.40 2.15 12.13
C SER A 81 -27.31 3.32 13.11
N GLN A 82 -28.40 4.10 13.22
CA GLN A 82 -28.57 5.13 14.26
C GLN A 82 -28.39 4.61 15.69
N LYS A 83 -28.66 3.31 15.93
CA LYS A 83 -28.44 2.65 17.22
C LYS A 83 -27.01 2.14 17.41
N MET A 84 -26.08 2.49 16.51
CA MET A 84 -24.69 2.04 16.50
C MET A 84 -24.53 0.52 16.31
N CYS A 85 -25.54 -0.15 15.74
CA CYS A 85 -25.47 -1.57 15.41
C CYS A 85 -24.90 -1.75 13.99
N PRO A 86 -23.96 -2.68 13.77
CA PRO A 86 -23.41 -2.92 12.44
C PRO A 86 -24.49 -3.55 11.54
N LEU A 87 -24.70 -2.97 10.35
CA LEU A 87 -25.65 -3.48 9.36
C LEU A 87 -24.96 -4.29 8.28
N VAL A 88 -23.92 -3.72 7.66
CA VAL A 88 -23.13 -4.37 6.61
C VAL A 88 -21.64 -4.16 6.84
N GLU A 89 -20.81 -5.09 6.36
CA GLU A 89 -19.35 -4.95 6.32
C GLU A 89 -18.85 -5.07 4.88
N VAL A 90 -17.97 -4.15 4.45
CA VAL A 90 -17.29 -4.21 3.16
C VAL A 90 -16.26 -5.34 3.19
N ILE A 91 -16.45 -6.35 2.35
CA ILE A 91 -15.58 -7.51 2.23
C ILE A 91 -14.69 -7.40 1.01
N GLN A 92 -15.24 -6.95 -0.12
CA GLN A 92 -14.44 -6.66 -1.31
C GLN A 92 -14.83 -5.33 -1.90
N ASP A 93 -13.85 -4.62 -2.45
CA ASP A 93 -14.05 -3.36 -3.16
C ASP A 93 -13.01 -3.27 -4.28
N THR A 94 -13.46 -3.26 -5.53
CA THR A 94 -12.56 -3.16 -6.68
C THR A 94 -12.40 -1.75 -7.24
N SER A 95 -13.20 -0.80 -6.75
CA SER A 95 -13.20 0.59 -7.21
C SER A 95 -12.40 1.49 -6.28
N GLY A 96 -12.52 1.31 -4.96
CA GLY A 96 -11.78 2.09 -3.95
C GLY A 96 -12.24 3.54 -3.81
N CYS A 97 -13.31 3.95 -4.51
CA CYS A 97 -13.77 5.32 -4.59
C CYS A 97 -15.29 5.38 -4.43
N HIS A 98 -15.74 5.85 -3.27
CA HIS A 98 -17.16 5.95 -2.91
C HIS A 98 -17.41 7.19 -2.06
N ASP A 99 -18.65 7.64 -2.02
CA ASP A 99 -19.11 8.72 -1.17
C ASP A 99 -20.03 8.21 -0.03
N SER A 100 -19.88 8.81 1.15
CA SER A 100 -20.81 8.64 2.27
C SER A 100 -21.24 9.98 2.90
N PHE A 101 -20.78 11.11 2.35
CA PHE A 101 -21.01 12.45 2.86
C PHE A 101 -22.35 13.01 2.41
N LEU A 102 -22.68 12.86 1.13
CA LEU A 102 -23.88 13.46 0.54
C LEU A 102 -25.09 12.53 0.63
N LEU A 103 -26.26 13.13 0.43
CA LEU A 103 -27.48 12.38 0.22
C LEU A 103 -27.44 11.75 -1.19
N ALA A 104 -28.21 10.68 -1.36
CA ALA A 104 -28.66 10.27 -2.69
C ALA A 104 -29.28 11.48 -3.41
N CYS A 105 -29.10 11.58 -4.73
CA CYS A 105 -29.55 12.77 -5.45
C CYS A 105 -31.05 13.03 -5.22
N THR A 106 -31.43 14.32 -5.22
CA THR A 106 -32.77 14.79 -4.81
C THR A 106 -33.41 15.60 -5.93
N SER A 107 -34.74 15.67 -5.97
CA SER A 107 -35.43 16.53 -6.95
C SER A 107 -35.05 17.99 -6.80
N LYS A 108 -34.77 18.45 -5.56
CA LYS A 108 -34.29 19.80 -5.28
C LYS A 108 -32.95 20.11 -5.97
N TYR A 109 -32.01 19.17 -5.95
CA TYR A 109 -30.72 19.32 -6.62
C TYR A 109 -30.91 19.67 -8.11
N TYR A 110 -31.77 18.90 -8.79
CA TYR A 110 -32.08 19.12 -10.19
C TYR A 110 -32.87 20.40 -10.45
N GLU A 111 -33.86 20.71 -9.60
CA GLU A 111 -34.64 21.95 -9.72
C GLU A 111 -33.77 23.20 -9.58
N ASP A 112 -32.86 23.23 -8.60
CA ASP A 112 -31.92 24.33 -8.39
C ASP A 112 -30.94 24.46 -9.58
N ALA A 113 -30.59 23.35 -10.23
CA ALA A 113 -29.77 23.32 -11.44
C ALA A 113 -30.55 23.68 -12.72
N GLY A 114 -31.87 23.88 -12.65
CA GLY A 114 -32.72 24.28 -13.78
C GLY A 114 -33.38 23.11 -14.53
N TYR A 115 -33.42 21.91 -13.94
CA TYR A 115 -33.99 20.68 -14.52
C TYR A 115 -35.20 20.17 -13.71
N PRO A 116 -36.34 20.91 -13.67
CA PRO A 116 -37.52 20.48 -12.92
C PRO A 116 -38.10 19.18 -13.50
N GLY A 117 -38.49 18.26 -12.61
CA GLY A 117 -39.06 16.96 -12.99
C GLY A 117 -38.03 15.89 -13.39
N HIS A 118 -36.74 16.21 -13.32
CA HIS A 118 -35.68 15.23 -13.51
C HIS A 118 -35.78 14.10 -12.46
N PRO A 119 -35.64 12.82 -12.84
CA PRO A 119 -35.66 11.72 -11.88
C PRO A 119 -34.51 11.84 -10.87
N SER A 120 -34.76 11.41 -9.63
CA SER A 120 -33.75 11.39 -8.58
C SER A 120 -33.75 10.05 -7.85
N CYS A 121 -32.60 9.64 -7.31
CA CYS A 121 -32.48 8.44 -6.50
C CYS A 121 -33.41 8.48 -5.29
N SER A 122 -33.58 9.64 -4.68
CA SER A 122 -34.48 9.78 -3.53
C SER A 122 -35.94 9.46 -3.89
N GLU A 123 -36.41 9.92 -5.06
CA GLU A 123 -37.74 9.55 -5.56
C GLU A 123 -37.82 8.09 -6.02
N ASN A 124 -36.74 7.55 -6.59
CA ASN A 124 -36.66 6.13 -6.93
C ASN A 124 -36.82 5.25 -5.68
N PHE A 125 -36.12 5.59 -4.59
CA PHE A 125 -36.24 4.89 -3.31
C PHE A 125 -37.62 5.03 -2.70
N ASN A 126 -38.23 6.23 -2.72
CA ASN A 126 -39.60 6.42 -2.24
C ASN A 126 -40.60 5.46 -2.92
N ARG A 127 -40.44 5.22 -4.23
CA ARG A 127 -41.25 4.24 -4.96
C ARG A 127 -40.94 2.80 -4.58
N ALA A 128 -39.65 2.43 -4.53
CA ALA A 128 -39.22 1.07 -4.25
C ALA A 128 -39.53 0.62 -2.82
N LEU A 129 -39.48 1.53 -1.85
CA LEU A 129 -39.67 1.23 -0.43
C LEU A 129 -41.14 1.33 0.03
N ALA A 130 -42.04 1.85 -0.80
CA ALA A 130 -43.44 2.06 -0.46
C ALA A 130 -44.17 0.76 -0.10
N GLU A 131 -43.85 -0.35 -0.77
CA GLU A 131 -44.46 -1.67 -0.50
C GLU A 131 -44.08 -2.23 0.89
N TYR A 132 -42.99 -1.74 1.48
CA TYR A 132 -42.51 -2.11 2.81
C TYR A 132 -43.01 -1.17 3.92
N GLY A 133 -43.89 -0.23 3.58
CA GLY A 133 -44.47 0.72 4.56
C GLY A 133 -43.51 1.82 5.02
N ILE A 134 -42.37 1.98 4.36
CA ILE A 134 -41.40 3.04 4.67
C ILE A 134 -41.89 4.35 4.09
N LYS A 135 -41.95 5.39 4.93
CA LYS A 135 -42.47 6.71 4.54
C LYS A 135 -41.52 7.41 3.57
N PRO A 136 -42.04 8.13 2.56
CA PRO A 136 -41.22 8.86 1.61
C PRO A 136 -40.45 10.01 2.28
N ARG A 137 -39.30 10.34 1.72
CA ARG A 137 -38.43 11.43 2.17
C ARG A 137 -37.96 12.27 1.00
N LEU A 138 -37.67 13.55 1.26
CA LEU A 138 -37.13 14.46 0.24
C LEU A 138 -35.67 14.13 -0.14
N GLY A 139 -34.94 13.44 0.74
CA GLY A 139 -33.56 13.02 0.53
C GLY A 139 -33.20 11.86 1.45
N TRP A 140 -32.37 10.95 0.95
CA TRP A 140 -31.92 9.76 1.67
C TRP A 140 -30.42 9.82 1.94
N ALA A 141 -30.00 9.50 3.17
CA ALA A 141 -28.58 9.39 3.51
C ALA A 141 -28.07 7.99 3.10
N ALA A 142 -27.76 7.84 1.81
CA ALA A 142 -27.31 6.59 1.23
C ALA A 142 -25.78 6.43 1.28
N ILE A 143 -25.32 5.19 1.14
CA ILE A 143 -23.94 4.95 0.69
C ILE A 143 -23.93 5.11 -0.82
N ASN A 144 -23.14 6.04 -1.33
CA ASN A 144 -23.08 6.37 -2.74
C ASN A 144 -21.87 5.64 -3.35
N PHE A 145 -22.06 4.37 -3.71
CA PHE A 145 -21.00 3.55 -4.31
C PHE A 145 -20.60 4.06 -5.69
N PHE A 146 -19.31 3.95 -5.97
CA PHE A 146 -18.61 4.45 -7.17
C PHE A 146 -18.57 5.98 -7.37
N PHE A 147 -19.19 6.76 -6.48
CA PHE A 147 -19.11 8.22 -6.56
C PHE A 147 -17.70 8.74 -6.25
N ASN A 148 -17.16 9.55 -7.16
CA ASN A 148 -15.89 10.26 -7.01
C ASN A 148 -16.13 11.67 -6.44
N THR A 149 -16.50 11.71 -5.16
CA THR A 149 -16.74 12.95 -4.42
C THR A 149 -15.61 13.21 -3.42
N HIS A 150 -15.11 14.45 -3.37
CA HIS A 150 -14.08 14.86 -2.41
C HIS A 150 -14.25 16.31 -1.97
N VAL A 151 -13.59 16.68 -0.88
CA VAL A 151 -13.50 18.07 -0.41
C VAL A 151 -12.20 18.66 -0.92
N ASP A 152 -12.29 19.75 -1.70
CA ASP A 152 -11.11 20.43 -2.24
C ASP A 152 -10.37 21.28 -1.17
N GLU A 153 -9.24 21.88 -1.56
CA GLU A 153 -8.43 22.73 -0.67
C GLU A 153 -9.17 23.97 -0.14
N MET A 154 -10.26 24.39 -0.79
CA MET A 154 -11.09 25.52 -0.39
C MET A 154 -12.28 25.08 0.49
N GLY A 155 -12.47 23.79 0.70
CA GLY A 155 -13.58 23.24 1.47
C GLY A 155 -14.85 23.02 0.65
N ASN A 156 -14.79 23.09 -0.68
CA ASN A 156 -15.94 22.78 -1.53
C ASN A 156 -16.07 21.27 -1.69
N ILE A 157 -17.32 20.79 -1.76
CA ILE A 157 -17.60 19.41 -2.16
C ILE A 157 -17.64 19.37 -3.69
N VAL A 158 -16.74 18.61 -4.28
CA VAL A 158 -16.59 18.45 -5.74
C VAL A 158 -16.97 17.02 -6.12
N THR A 159 -17.70 16.91 -7.22
CA THR A 159 -18.03 15.63 -7.86
C THR A 159 -17.31 15.55 -9.19
N GLU A 160 -16.61 14.45 -9.41
CA GLU A 160 -15.96 14.10 -10.66
C GLU A 160 -16.60 12.84 -11.25
N GLU A 161 -16.19 12.48 -12.46
CA GLU A 161 -16.59 11.21 -13.07
C GLU A 161 -16.18 10.03 -12.18
N SER A 162 -17.10 9.08 -12.03
CA SER A 162 -16.85 7.82 -11.36
C SER A 162 -15.58 7.15 -11.90
N ARG A 163 -14.82 6.53 -10.99
CA ARG A 163 -13.61 5.78 -11.33
C ARG A 163 -13.90 4.29 -11.58
N SER A 164 -15.16 3.86 -11.45
CA SER A 164 -15.56 2.48 -11.75
C SER A 164 -15.33 2.16 -13.22
N ARG A 165 -14.86 0.95 -13.47
CA ARG A 165 -14.68 0.38 -14.80
C ARG A 165 -15.70 -0.74 -15.03
N PRO A 166 -15.92 -1.16 -16.29
CA PRO A 166 -16.80 -2.28 -16.57
C PRO A 166 -16.47 -3.50 -15.72
N GLY A 167 -17.45 -3.94 -14.92
CA GLY A 167 -17.36 -5.07 -14.02
C GLY A 167 -16.74 -4.79 -12.66
N ASP A 168 -16.43 -3.53 -12.31
CA ASP A 168 -16.07 -3.18 -10.93
C ASP A 168 -17.25 -3.37 -9.99
N TYR A 169 -16.95 -3.73 -8.74
CA TYR A 169 -17.97 -4.09 -7.76
C TYR A 169 -17.54 -3.82 -6.32
N VAL A 170 -18.53 -3.78 -5.44
CA VAL A 170 -18.37 -3.93 -3.99
C VAL A 170 -19.10 -5.19 -3.53
N ILE A 171 -18.54 -5.91 -2.56
CA ILE A 171 -19.21 -7.01 -1.84
C ILE A 171 -19.36 -6.61 -0.38
N LEU A 172 -20.60 -6.62 0.09
CA LEU A 172 -20.99 -6.35 1.46
C LEU A 172 -21.46 -7.65 2.12
N GLN A 173 -21.10 -7.90 3.38
CA GLN A 173 -21.72 -8.97 4.18
C GLN A 173 -22.79 -8.38 5.09
N ALA A 174 -24.01 -8.91 5.05
CA ALA A 174 -25.07 -8.56 5.98
C ALA A 174 -24.75 -9.06 7.40
N LYS A 175 -24.82 -8.19 8.40
CA LYS A 175 -24.56 -8.50 9.81
C LYS A 175 -25.80 -8.86 10.60
N THR A 176 -26.97 -8.57 10.04
CA THR A 176 -28.29 -8.91 10.56
C THR A 176 -29.21 -9.17 9.37
N ASP A 177 -30.47 -9.51 9.62
CA ASP A 177 -31.50 -9.52 8.58
C ASP A 177 -31.80 -8.09 8.16
N LEU A 178 -31.78 -7.83 6.85
CA LEU A 178 -31.89 -6.50 6.27
C LEU A 178 -32.98 -6.44 5.19
N LEU A 179 -33.66 -5.30 5.12
CA LEU A 179 -34.19 -4.79 3.88
C LEU A 179 -33.15 -3.83 3.29
N CYS A 180 -32.70 -4.10 2.07
CA CYS A 180 -31.79 -3.25 1.33
C CYS A 180 -32.51 -2.60 0.16
N ALA A 181 -32.00 -1.46 -0.30
CA ALA A 181 -32.41 -0.89 -1.56
C ALA A 181 -31.19 -0.32 -2.30
N SER A 182 -31.19 -0.48 -3.62
CA SER A 182 -30.15 0.04 -4.50
C SER A 182 -30.79 0.84 -5.63
N SER A 183 -30.17 1.95 -6.01
CA SER A 183 -30.58 2.79 -7.13
C SER A 183 -29.47 2.85 -8.18
N ALA A 184 -29.82 2.78 -9.46
CA ALA A 184 -28.94 3.19 -10.55
C ALA A 184 -29.12 4.69 -10.75
N CYS A 185 -28.11 5.47 -10.36
CA CYS A 185 -28.18 6.92 -10.31
C CYS A 185 -28.64 7.53 -11.65
N PRO A 186 -29.65 8.42 -11.65
CA PRO A 186 -30.16 9.02 -12.88
C PRO A 186 -29.36 10.21 -13.38
N ASP A 187 -28.33 10.65 -12.64
CA ASP A 187 -27.65 11.91 -12.91
C ASP A 187 -26.96 11.93 -14.27
N ASP A 188 -27.38 12.83 -15.13
CA ASP A 188 -26.81 13.09 -16.46
C ASP A 188 -26.49 14.57 -16.68
N ILE A 189 -26.58 15.40 -15.63
CA ILE A 189 -26.34 16.84 -15.70
C ILE A 189 -24.94 17.22 -15.20
N ASP A 190 -24.29 16.31 -14.48
CA ASP A 190 -22.94 16.46 -13.95
C ASP A 190 -22.07 15.22 -14.31
N PRO A 191 -20.75 15.24 -14.03
CA PRO A 191 -19.85 14.19 -14.47
C PRO A 191 -20.06 12.85 -13.76
N ALA A 192 -20.82 12.75 -12.66
CA ALA A 192 -20.85 11.58 -11.77
C ALA A 192 -20.99 10.25 -12.50
N ASN A 193 -21.94 10.16 -13.43
CA ASN A 193 -22.19 8.95 -14.24
C ASN A 193 -21.57 9.00 -15.65
N GLY A 194 -20.55 9.84 -15.87
CA GLY A 194 -20.00 10.10 -17.20
C GLY A 194 -21.05 10.69 -18.17
N TRP A 195 -22.03 11.44 -17.66
CA TRP A 195 -23.19 11.98 -18.40
C TRP A 195 -24.06 10.93 -19.12
N HIS A 196 -23.88 9.63 -18.82
CA HIS A 196 -24.59 8.55 -19.49
C HIS A 196 -25.03 7.49 -18.48
N PRO A 197 -26.18 7.69 -17.79
CA PRO A 197 -26.71 6.72 -16.86
C PRO A 197 -26.92 5.33 -17.49
N THR A 198 -26.30 4.31 -16.92
CA THR A 198 -26.43 2.90 -17.27
C THR A 198 -27.03 2.09 -16.11
N SER A 199 -27.08 0.76 -16.26
CA SER A 199 -27.69 -0.15 -15.29
C SER A 199 -26.73 -0.45 -14.13
N ILE A 200 -27.29 -0.87 -12.99
CA ILE A 200 -26.54 -1.50 -11.90
C ILE A 200 -27.00 -2.94 -11.76
N GLN A 201 -26.07 -3.86 -11.52
CA GLN A 201 -26.42 -5.24 -11.20
C GLN A 201 -26.23 -5.50 -9.70
N VAL A 202 -27.22 -6.14 -9.08
CA VAL A 202 -27.15 -6.60 -7.69
C VAL A 202 -27.25 -8.11 -7.66
N ARG A 203 -26.36 -8.76 -6.92
CA ARG A 203 -26.36 -10.21 -6.72
C ARG A 203 -26.24 -10.56 -5.24
N ILE A 204 -27.11 -11.45 -4.78
CA ILE A 204 -27.11 -11.96 -3.41
C ILE A 204 -26.53 -13.37 -3.41
N TYR A 205 -25.49 -13.58 -2.62
CA TYR A 205 -24.89 -14.90 -2.40
C TYR A 205 -25.34 -15.49 -1.07
N ASP A 206 -25.27 -16.82 -0.97
CA ASP A 206 -25.52 -17.52 0.30
C ASP A 206 -24.48 -17.19 1.37
N SER A 207 -24.75 -17.64 2.59
CA SER A 207 -23.85 -17.49 3.74
C SER A 207 -22.95 -18.72 3.96
N GLU A 208 -23.09 -19.78 3.15
CA GLU A 208 -22.39 -21.05 3.35
C GLU A 208 -20.90 -20.94 3.00
N THR A 209 -20.59 -20.14 1.97
CA THR A 209 -19.21 -19.98 1.50
C THR A 209 -18.70 -18.55 1.69
N PRO A 210 -17.80 -18.28 2.67
CA PRO A 210 -17.40 -16.92 3.02
C PRO A 210 -16.44 -16.29 2.01
N PHE A 211 -16.61 -14.99 1.71
CA PHE A 211 -15.68 -14.24 0.85
C PHE A 211 -14.43 -13.83 1.62
N ASN A 212 -13.28 -13.95 0.96
CA ASN A 212 -12.04 -13.39 1.49
C ASN A 212 -12.07 -11.87 1.35
N ARG A 213 -11.60 -11.19 2.39
CA ARG A 213 -11.40 -9.74 2.35
C ARG A 213 -10.38 -9.40 1.26
N ALA A 214 -10.70 -8.48 0.35
CA ALA A 214 -9.79 -8.08 -0.72
C ALA A 214 -10.07 -6.67 -1.26
N LEU A 215 -9.02 -5.94 -1.62
CA LEU A 215 -9.12 -4.69 -2.38
C LEU A 215 -8.74 -4.95 -3.84
N GLY A 216 -9.37 -4.26 -4.78
CA GLY A 216 -8.96 -4.29 -6.18
C GLY A 216 -7.82 -3.32 -6.44
N ILE A 217 -6.77 -3.81 -7.10
CA ILE A 217 -5.58 -3.05 -7.44
C ILE A 217 -5.30 -3.19 -8.92
N ARG A 218 -4.84 -2.10 -9.54
CA ARG A 218 -4.41 -2.08 -10.94
C ARG A 218 -2.98 -1.58 -11.00
N ALA A 219 -2.08 -2.39 -11.56
CA ALA A 219 -0.66 -2.05 -11.67
C ALA A 219 -0.39 -0.87 -12.61
N THR A 220 -1.23 -0.74 -13.64
CA THR A 220 -1.25 0.34 -14.62
C THR A 220 -2.70 0.77 -14.90
N PRO A 221 -2.92 1.96 -15.49
CA PRO A 221 -4.25 2.38 -15.89
C PRO A 221 -4.96 1.41 -16.83
N ASP A 222 -4.27 0.56 -17.58
CA ASP A 222 -4.91 -0.38 -18.52
C ASP A 222 -4.93 -1.83 -18.00
N ALA A 223 -4.34 -2.10 -16.84
CA ALA A 223 -4.26 -3.44 -16.28
C ALA A 223 -5.64 -3.95 -15.80
N PRO A 224 -5.90 -5.27 -15.92
CA PRO A 224 -7.03 -5.88 -15.25
C PRO A 224 -6.90 -5.71 -13.74
N VAL A 225 -8.04 -5.69 -13.05
CA VAL A 225 -8.04 -5.63 -11.58
C VAL A 225 -7.49 -6.93 -11.01
N ARG A 226 -6.59 -6.82 -10.04
CA ARG A 226 -6.10 -7.93 -9.22
C ARG A 226 -6.53 -7.68 -7.79
N LEU A 227 -7.14 -8.69 -7.19
CA LEU A 227 -7.52 -8.65 -5.78
C LEU A 227 -6.28 -8.79 -4.88
N THR A 228 -6.26 -8.04 -3.77
CA THR A 228 -5.33 -8.27 -2.66
C THR A 228 -5.46 -9.71 -2.18
N ARG A 229 -4.32 -10.33 -1.88
CA ARG A 229 -4.27 -11.73 -1.44
C ARG A 229 -3.48 -11.88 -0.15
N ASP A 230 -3.65 -13.04 0.45
CA ASP A 230 -2.88 -13.45 1.61
C ASP A 230 -1.46 -13.88 1.20
N SER A 231 -0.50 -13.63 2.09
CA SER A 231 0.81 -14.24 2.06
C SER A 231 0.77 -15.64 2.70
N ALA A 232 1.86 -16.39 2.55
CA ALA A 232 2.10 -17.65 3.25
C ALA A 232 2.05 -17.54 4.79
N PHE A 233 2.19 -16.32 5.33
CA PHE A 233 2.26 -16.03 6.76
C PHE A 233 0.97 -15.39 7.28
N THR A 234 0.10 -14.87 6.39
CA THR A 234 -1.17 -14.25 6.77
C THR A 234 -2.06 -15.14 7.64
N PRO A 235 -2.14 -16.48 7.47
CA PRO A 235 -2.89 -17.34 8.38
C PRO A 235 -2.45 -17.23 9.85
N ARG A 236 -1.16 -16.97 10.13
CA ARG A 236 -0.66 -16.73 11.49
C ARG A 236 -0.83 -15.28 11.92
N ILE A 237 -0.57 -14.34 11.02
CA ILE A 237 -0.75 -12.91 11.29
C ILE A 237 -2.19 -12.60 11.72
N ARG A 238 -3.20 -13.14 11.02
CA ARG A 238 -4.63 -12.95 11.33
C ARG A 238 -5.04 -13.50 12.70
N THR A 239 -4.27 -14.42 13.30
CA THR A 239 -4.52 -14.88 14.69
C THR A 239 -4.04 -13.89 15.75
N LEU A 240 -3.18 -12.95 15.35
CA LEU A 240 -2.52 -12.00 16.25
C LEU A 240 -3.03 -10.56 16.07
N THR A 241 -3.61 -10.24 14.90
CA THR A 241 -4.13 -8.91 14.60
C THR A 241 -5.16 -8.92 13.48
N ASP A 242 -6.14 -8.02 13.58
CA ASP A 242 -7.05 -7.64 12.50
C ASP A 242 -6.63 -6.31 11.83
N ASP A 243 -5.58 -5.64 12.34
CA ASP A 243 -5.04 -4.40 11.80
C ASP A 243 -4.08 -4.69 10.65
N LEU A 244 -4.68 -4.99 9.49
CA LEU A 244 -4.00 -5.28 8.24
C LEU A 244 -4.13 -4.10 7.28
N VAL A 245 -3.07 -3.85 6.52
CA VAL A 245 -3.04 -2.89 5.41
C VAL A 245 -2.65 -3.59 4.12
N GLU A 246 -3.02 -2.98 3.02
CA GLU A 246 -2.63 -3.41 1.69
C GLU A 246 -1.22 -2.93 1.39
N TYR A 247 -0.38 -3.82 0.88
CA TYR A 247 0.94 -3.48 0.34
C TYR A 247 1.24 -4.35 -0.88
N ASN A 248 1.35 -3.73 -2.05
CA ASN A 248 1.64 -4.39 -3.33
C ASN A 248 0.78 -5.63 -3.60
N GLY A 249 -0.52 -5.56 -3.40
CA GLY A 249 -1.45 -6.67 -3.61
C GLY A 249 -1.42 -7.74 -2.53
N PHE A 250 -0.80 -7.49 -1.38
CA PHE A 250 -0.82 -8.42 -0.25
C PHE A 250 -1.37 -7.77 1.01
N TRP A 251 -2.03 -8.57 1.84
CA TRP A 251 -2.36 -8.20 3.22
C TRP A 251 -1.13 -8.35 4.11
N VAL A 252 -0.70 -7.24 4.73
CA VAL A 252 0.40 -7.21 5.70
C VAL A 252 -0.06 -6.61 7.03
N ALA A 253 0.59 -6.98 8.12
CA ALA A 253 0.28 -6.42 9.44
C ALA A 253 0.70 -4.95 9.52
N ASN A 254 -0.23 -4.06 9.87
CA ASN A 254 0.10 -2.67 10.16
C ASN A 254 0.74 -2.55 11.55
N ARG A 255 0.12 -3.24 12.52
CA ARG A 255 0.60 -3.46 13.90
C ARG A 255 -0.07 -4.70 14.49
N PHE A 256 0.50 -5.23 15.56
CA PHE A 256 -0.04 -6.34 16.34
C PHE A 256 -0.72 -5.81 17.61
N ALA A 257 -2.02 -6.09 17.74
CA ALA A 257 -2.91 -5.47 18.73
C ALA A 257 -2.51 -5.75 20.19
N ASN A 258 -1.87 -6.89 20.46
CA ASN A 258 -1.46 -7.31 21.81
C ASN A 258 -0.24 -6.56 22.37
N ARG A 259 0.50 -5.84 21.51
CA ARG A 259 1.82 -5.25 21.82
C ARG A 259 1.84 -3.75 21.52
N GLY A 260 1.25 -3.35 20.40
CA GLY A 260 1.32 -2.00 19.86
C GLY A 260 2.68 -1.66 19.25
N GLU A 261 2.69 -0.60 18.42
CA GLU A 261 3.83 -0.21 17.58
C GLU A 261 5.15 0.04 18.36
N TYR A 262 5.07 0.54 19.60
CA TYR A 262 6.24 0.88 20.40
C TYR A 262 6.91 -0.36 20.99
N GLU A 263 6.15 -1.36 21.44
CA GLU A 263 6.73 -2.60 21.95
C GLU A 263 7.37 -3.40 20.81
N GLU A 264 6.75 -3.43 19.63
CA GLU A 264 7.35 -4.01 18.41
C GLU A 264 8.68 -3.35 18.06
N TYR A 265 8.72 -2.01 18.08
CA TYR A 265 9.93 -1.23 17.86
C TYR A 265 11.04 -1.59 18.86
N TRP A 266 10.74 -1.64 20.16
CA TRP A 266 11.74 -1.99 21.17
C TRP A 266 12.20 -3.45 21.07
N CYS A 267 11.30 -4.37 20.69
CA CYS A 267 11.69 -5.74 20.39
C CYS A 267 12.70 -5.81 19.23
N LEU A 268 12.49 -5.06 18.14
CA LEU A 268 13.47 -4.96 17.07
C LEU A 268 14.82 -4.41 17.57
N ARG A 269 14.80 -3.31 18.33
CA ARG A 269 16.00 -2.58 18.77
C ARG A 269 16.80 -3.32 19.84
N GLU A 270 16.17 -4.12 20.69
CA GLU A 270 16.83 -4.76 21.83
C GLU A 270 16.97 -6.28 21.67
N LYS A 271 16.12 -6.89 20.85
CA LYS A 271 15.95 -8.35 20.73
C LYS A 271 15.94 -8.76 19.26
N ALA A 272 14.79 -9.19 18.75
CA ALA A 272 14.54 -9.45 17.34
C ALA A 272 13.06 -9.20 16.97
N GLY A 273 12.84 -8.69 15.76
CA GLY A 273 11.55 -8.55 15.11
C GLY A 273 11.43 -9.47 13.90
N LEU A 274 10.23 -10.01 13.66
CA LEU A 274 9.89 -10.83 12.50
C LEU A 274 8.86 -10.10 11.63
N ILE A 275 9.20 -9.84 10.37
CA ILE A 275 8.39 -9.02 9.46
C ILE A 275 8.07 -9.82 8.20
N ASP A 276 6.81 -9.81 7.76
CA ASP A 276 6.42 -10.35 6.45
C ASP A 276 6.71 -9.34 5.34
N LEU A 277 7.66 -9.69 4.46
CA LEU A 277 8.03 -8.89 3.29
C LEU A 277 7.68 -9.59 1.97
N SER A 278 6.75 -10.56 2.00
CA SER A 278 6.31 -11.32 0.83
C SER A 278 5.78 -10.43 -0.30
N ALA A 279 5.25 -9.26 0.06
CA ALA A 279 4.73 -8.25 -0.86
C ALA A 279 5.76 -7.69 -1.85
N LEU A 280 7.06 -7.70 -1.51
CA LEU A 280 8.14 -7.28 -2.40
C LEU A 280 8.12 -8.09 -3.70
N ARG A 281 8.47 -7.43 -4.80
CA ARG A 281 8.47 -8.06 -6.12
C ARG A 281 9.78 -8.76 -6.40
N LYS A 282 9.69 -9.94 -6.99
CA LYS A 282 10.82 -10.85 -7.15
C LYS A 282 10.81 -11.38 -8.57
N TRP A 283 11.92 -11.26 -9.27
CA TRP A 283 12.09 -11.80 -10.61
C TRP A 283 13.43 -12.51 -10.75
N ASP A 284 13.42 -13.68 -11.38
CA ASP A 284 14.63 -14.29 -11.89
C ASP A 284 14.89 -13.77 -13.30
N ILE A 285 16.10 -13.27 -13.53
CA ILE A 285 16.58 -12.76 -14.82
C ILE A 285 17.56 -13.80 -15.36
N LEU A 286 17.10 -14.55 -16.36
CA LEU A 286 17.74 -15.78 -16.84
C LEU A 286 18.19 -15.61 -18.29
N GLY A 287 19.29 -16.23 -18.67
CA GLY A 287 19.76 -16.23 -20.07
C GLY A 287 21.17 -15.65 -20.23
N LYS A 288 21.75 -15.80 -21.42
CA LYS A 288 23.13 -15.40 -21.69
C LYS A 288 23.34 -13.88 -21.61
N ASP A 289 22.30 -13.10 -21.90
CA ASP A 289 22.36 -11.64 -21.97
C ASP A 289 21.79 -10.98 -20.69
N ALA A 290 21.54 -11.75 -19.62
CA ALA A 290 20.92 -11.25 -18.40
C ALA A 290 21.76 -10.15 -17.71
N LEU A 291 23.09 -10.33 -17.66
CA LEU A 291 24.00 -9.31 -17.15
C LEU A 291 23.98 -8.05 -18.04
N GLU A 292 23.87 -8.20 -19.36
CA GLU A 292 23.82 -7.06 -20.28
C GLU A 292 22.54 -6.24 -20.05
N LEU A 293 21.38 -6.88 -19.98
CA LEU A 293 20.12 -6.22 -19.64
C LEU A 293 20.22 -5.44 -18.32
N LEU A 294 20.73 -6.08 -17.27
CA LEU A 294 20.87 -5.46 -15.96
C LEU A 294 21.92 -4.34 -15.96
N GLN A 295 23.03 -4.48 -16.70
CA GLN A 295 24.01 -3.42 -16.88
C GLN A 295 23.44 -2.21 -17.64
N ILE A 296 22.50 -2.40 -18.55
CA ILE A 296 21.88 -1.29 -19.29
C ILE A 296 20.83 -0.57 -18.44
N THR A 297 20.11 -1.29 -17.59
CA THR A 297 18.93 -0.77 -16.87
C THR A 297 19.23 -0.27 -15.46
N PHE A 298 20.19 -0.88 -14.75
CA PHE A 298 20.60 -0.42 -13.44
C PHE A 298 21.71 0.64 -13.51
N SER A 299 21.70 1.58 -12.57
CA SER A 299 22.82 2.54 -12.39
C SER A 299 24.08 1.91 -11.79
N ARG A 300 23.94 0.80 -11.05
CA ARG A 300 25.05 0.08 -10.41
C ARG A 300 25.86 -0.73 -11.42
N ASN A 301 27.16 -0.90 -11.18
CA ASN A 301 27.97 -1.84 -11.95
C ASN A 301 27.90 -3.24 -11.33
N LEU A 302 27.29 -4.16 -12.07
CA LEU A 302 27.02 -5.54 -11.65
C LEU A 302 28.08 -6.55 -12.12
N GLU A 303 28.99 -6.17 -13.03
CA GLU A 303 30.09 -7.05 -13.48
C GLU A 303 31.00 -7.48 -12.33
N LYS A 304 31.13 -6.61 -11.32
CA LYS A 304 31.97 -6.85 -10.13
C LYS A 304 31.29 -7.72 -9.07
N LEU A 305 30.01 -8.05 -9.25
CA LEU A 305 29.25 -8.83 -8.31
C LEU A 305 29.64 -10.30 -8.45
N ALA A 306 30.23 -10.93 -7.43
CA ALA A 306 30.56 -12.34 -7.48
C ALA A 306 29.31 -13.21 -7.25
N VAL A 307 29.36 -14.48 -7.67
CA VAL A 307 28.31 -15.46 -7.34
C VAL A 307 28.14 -15.55 -5.82
N GLY A 308 26.90 -15.60 -5.34
CA GLY A 308 26.58 -15.56 -3.91
C GLY A 308 26.62 -14.16 -3.28
N GLN A 309 26.85 -13.10 -4.08
CA GLN A 309 26.73 -11.72 -3.63
C GLN A 309 25.44 -11.06 -4.13
N ALA A 310 25.00 -10.09 -3.36
CA ALA A 310 23.93 -9.18 -3.71
C ALA A 310 24.43 -7.73 -3.71
N THR A 311 23.72 -6.84 -4.40
CA THR A 311 23.98 -5.40 -4.31
C THR A 311 22.68 -4.63 -4.43
N TYR A 312 22.59 -3.54 -3.68
CA TYR A 312 21.56 -2.55 -3.86
C TYR A 312 21.86 -1.67 -5.09
N GLY A 313 20.83 -1.28 -5.82
CA GLY A 313 20.89 -0.39 -6.97
C GLY A 313 19.51 0.10 -7.40
N CYS A 314 19.48 0.97 -8.41
CA CYS A 314 18.23 1.54 -8.93
C CYS A 314 18.10 1.31 -10.42
N LEU A 315 16.87 1.03 -10.85
CA LEU A 315 16.40 1.17 -12.23
C LEU A 315 16.23 2.66 -12.55
N ILE A 316 16.78 3.11 -13.67
CA ILE A 316 16.80 4.53 -14.05
C ILE A 316 16.14 4.72 -15.41
N ASN A 317 15.40 5.83 -15.57
CA ASN A 317 14.82 6.25 -16.84
C ASN A 317 15.76 7.15 -17.67
N GLY A 318 15.33 7.53 -18.87
CA GLY A 318 16.17 8.30 -19.80
C GLY A 318 16.63 9.67 -19.29
N HIS A 319 15.86 10.30 -18.41
CA HIS A 319 16.17 11.60 -17.80
C HIS A 319 16.82 11.49 -16.42
N GLY A 320 17.24 10.30 -16.00
CA GLY A 320 18.03 10.09 -14.79
C GLY A 320 17.22 9.96 -13.49
N GLY A 321 15.90 9.89 -13.56
CA GLY A 321 15.02 9.63 -12.42
C GLY A 321 14.94 8.14 -12.06
N ILE A 322 14.65 7.85 -10.79
CA ILE A 322 14.55 6.48 -10.27
C ILE A 322 13.18 5.90 -10.60
N LEU A 323 13.16 4.83 -11.39
CA LEU A 323 11.93 4.06 -11.63
C LEU A 323 11.58 3.17 -10.45
N ASP A 324 12.58 2.45 -9.95
CA ASP A 324 12.51 1.68 -8.72
C ASP A 324 13.93 1.45 -8.16
N ASP A 325 14.01 1.05 -6.89
CA ASP A 325 15.21 0.57 -6.25
C ASP A 325 15.07 -0.88 -5.78
N GLY A 326 16.18 -1.49 -5.37
CA GLY A 326 16.12 -2.85 -4.83
C GLY A 326 17.45 -3.58 -4.86
N ILE A 327 17.39 -4.89 -4.67
CA ILE A 327 18.55 -5.75 -4.48
C ILE A 327 18.65 -6.73 -5.64
N VAL A 328 19.82 -6.76 -6.28
CA VAL A 328 20.18 -7.72 -7.32
C VAL A 328 21.12 -8.77 -6.73
N PHE A 329 20.71 -10.03 -6.77
CA PHE A 329 21.44 -11.21 -6.34
C PHE A 329 22.05 -11.91 -7.56
N ARG A 330 23.34 -12.24 -7.54
CA ARG A 330 23.97 -13.06 -8.58
C ARG A 330 23.94 -14.54 -8.20
N LEU A 331 22.97 -15.28 -8.73
CA LEU A 331 22.68 -16.67 -8.39
C LEU A 331 23.75 -17.63 -8.89
N ASN A 332 24.19 -17.43 -10.14
CA ASN A 332 25.29 -18.16 -10.74
C ASN A 332 25.98 -17.27 -11.80
N GLU A 333 26.73 -17.87 -12.73
CA GLU A 333 27.46 -17.11 -13.75
C GLU A 333 26.53 -16.28 -14.65
N LYS A 334 25.32 -16.78 -14.93
CA LYS A 334 24.37 -16.24 -15.92
C LYS A 334 23.05 -15.76 -15.32
N ASP A 335 22.64 -16.34 -14.19
CA ASP A 335 21.32 -16.08 -13.61
C ASP A 335 21.41 -15.09 -12.44
N TYR A 336 20.43 -14.20 -12.41
CA TYR A 336 20.28 -13.17 -11.37
C TYR A 336 18.88 -13.23 -10.80
N ARG A 337 18.74 -12.75 -9.57
CA ARG A 337 17.43 -12.44 -8.99
C ARG A 337 17.38 -10.96 -8.65
N TYR A 338 16.32 -10.30 -9.06
CA TYR A 338 16.02 -8.93 -8.67
C TYR A 338 14.85 -8.93 -7.70
N VAL A 339 15.05 -8.29 -6.55
CA VAL A 339 13.99 -7.99 -5.58
C VAL A 339 13.78 -6.48 -5.57
N GLY A 340 12.63 -6.04 -6.07
CA GLY A 340 12.19 -4.64 -6.14
C GLY A 340 10.84 -4.45 -5.44
N ASN A 341 10.20 -3.32 -5.71
CA ASN A 341 8.95 -2.91 -5.09
C ASN A 341 7.84 -2.68 -6.12
N CYS A 342 8.16 -2.38 -7.38
CA CYS A 342 7.19 -1.89 -8.37
C CYS A 342 6.68 -2.99 -9.31
N ASP A 343 5.36 -3.13 -9.47
CA ASP A 343 4.76 -4.08 -10.42
C ASP A 343 5.18 -3.82 -11.89
N ARG A 344 5.61 -2.60 -12.23
CA ARG A 344 5.96 -2.19 -13.60
C ARG A 344 7.40 -2.53 -14.01
N ASP A 345 8.24 -3.00 -13.10
CA ASP A 345 9.65 -3.26 -13.42
C ASP A 345 9.81 -4.39 -14.45
N GLN A 346 8.95 -5.41 -14.37
CA GLN A 346 8.96 -6.49 -15.34
C GLN A 346 8.70 -5.97 -16.76
N GLU A 347 7.60 -5.21 -16.94
CA GLU A 347 7.23 -4.64 -18.23
C GLU A 347 8.37 -3.74 -18.77
N TRP A 348 8.99 -2.95 -17.89
CA TRP A 348 10.13 -2.14 -18.26
C TRP A 348 11.30 -2.99 -18.75
N LEU A 349 11.75 -3.98 -17.96
CA LEU A 349 12.85 -4.87 -18.31
C LEU A 349 12.58 -5.62 -19.62
N GLU A 350 11.35 -6.12 -19.82
CA GLU A 350 10.92 -6.80 -21.05
C GLU A 350 10.97 -5.86 -22.26
N LYS A 351 10.50 -4.62 -22.10
CA LYS A 351 10.58 -3.58 -23.14
C LYS A 351 12.02 -3.29 -23.55
N ILE A 352 12.96 -3.25 -22.59
CA ILE A 352 14.38 -3.06 -22.90
C ILE A 352 14.95 -4.27 -23.62
N ALA A 353 14.70 -5.48 -23.11
CA ALA A 353 15.20 -6.72 -23.69
C ALA A 353 14.73 -6.89 -25.15
N ASN A 354 13.44 -6.65 -25.42
CA ASN A 354 12.87 -6.73 -26.76
C ASN A 354 13.47 -5.69 -27.71
N ARG A 355 13.61 -4.44 -27.27
CA ARG A 355 14.20 -3.36 -28.07
C ARG A 355 15.64 -3.65 -28.48
N LEU A 356 16.40 -4.31 -27.60
CA LEU A 356 17.81 -4.64 -27.82
C LEU A 356 18.00 -6.06 -28.38
N GLN A 357 16.92 -6.81 -28.60
CA GLN A 357 16.94 -8.19 -29.09
C GLN A 357 17.81 -9.12 -28.23
N LEU A 358 17.77 -8.94 -26.90
CA LEU A 358 18.55 -9.74 -25.96
C LEU A 358 17.88 -11.10 -25.69
N ASP A 359 18.69 -12.14 -25.56
CA ASP A 359 18.25 -13.48 -25.14
C ASP A 359 18.20 -13.57 -23.61
N VAL A 360 17.11 -13.00 -23.07
CA VAL A 360 16.82 -12.94 -21.63
C VAL A 360 15.37 -13.30 -21.36
N LYS A 361 15.15 -14.08 -20.32
CA LYS A 361 13.82 -14.37 -19.76
C LYS A 361 13.71 -13.72 -18.39
N ILE A 362 12.66 -12.92 -18.19
CA ILE A 362 12.31 -12.33 -16.91
C ILE A 362 11.17 -13.17 -16.33
N VAL A 363 11.42 -13.86 -15.22
CA VAL A 363 10.47 -14.82 -14.64
C VAL A 363 9.97 -14.28 -13.30
N PRO A 364 8.68 -13.93 -13.16
CA PRO A 364 8.14 -13.53 -11.87
C PRO A 364 8.20 -14.69 -10.87
N LYS A 365 8.64 -14.37 -9.65
CA LYS A 365 8.84 -15.31 -8.54
C LYS A 365 8.09 -14.92 -7.27
N SER A 366 7.43 -13.77 -7.22
CA SER A 366 6.70 -13.28 -6.04
C SER A 366 5.71 -14.32 -5.47
N ASP A 367 5.04 -15.08 -6.33
CA ASP A 367 4.05 -16.11 -5.96
C ASP A 367 4.69 -17.41 -5.45
N GLN A 368 5.97 -17.63 -5.76
CA GLN A 368 6.71 -18.84 -5.42
C GLN A 368 7.70 -18.62 -4.29
N LEU A 369 8.02 -17.37 -3.95
CA LEU A 369 9.02 -16.99 -2.97
C LEU A 369 8.46 -15.92 -2.04
N HIS A 370 7.92 -16.38 -0.93
CA HIS A 370 7.50 -15.53 0.18
C HIS A 370 8.68 -15.39 1.15
N ASN A 371 8.76 -14.30 1.89
CA ASN A 371 9.89 -14.07 2.77
C ASN A 371 9.54 -13.41 4.10
N LEU A 372 10.18 -13.91 5.15
CA LEU A 372 10.22 -13.27 6.46
C LEU A 372 11.57 -12.59 6.64
N SER A 373 11.55 -11.39 7.19
CA SER A 373 12.73 -10.65 7.62
C SER A 373 12.87 -10.79 9.13
N LEU A 374 13.90 -11.50 9.56
CA LEU A 374 14.28 -11.64 10.97
C LEU A 374 15.41 -10.67 11.27
N GLN A 375 15.09 -9.59 11.96
CA GLN A 375 15.99 -8.46 12.19
C GLN A 375 16.16 -8.20 13.70
N GLY A 376 17.31 -7.67 14.12
CA GLY A 376 17.66 -7.38 15.50
C GLY A 376 18.87 -8.18 16.00
N ALA A 377 19.42 -7.76 17.15
CA ALA A 377 20.66 -8.29 17.71
C ALA A 377 20.62 -9.80 18.01
N ARG A 378 19.43 -10.39 18.22
CA ARG A 378 19.25 -11.83 18.47
C ARG A 378 18.96 -12.67 17.23
N SER A 379 18.80 -12.05 16.06
CA SER A 379 18.45 -12.76 14.80
C SER A 379 19.40 -13.92 14.49
N ARG A 380 20.71 -13.70 14.62
CA ARG A 380 21.74 -14.72 14.39
C ARG A 380 21.67 -15.88 15.39
N ASP A 381 21.47 -15.57 16.67
CA ASP A 381 21.40 -16.57 17.74
C ASP A 381 20.17 -17.48 17.58
N ILE A 382 19.06 -16.90 17.10
CA ILE A 382 17.83 -17.63 16.79
C ILE A 382 18.01 -18.57 15.60
N LEU A 383 18.70 -18.13 14.53
CA LEU A 383 18.88 -18.94 13.32
C LEU A 383 19.95 -20.03 13.47
N ARG A 384 20.98 -19.78 14.26
CA ARG A 384 22.14 -20.69 14.38
C ARG A 384 21.76 -22.16 14.66
N PRO A 385 20.84 -22.51 15.58
CA PRO A 385 20.47 -23.90 15.82
C PRO A 385 19.55 -24.51 14.76
N LEU A 386 18.93 -23.69 13.91
CA LEU A 386 17.89 -24.14 12.96
C LEU A 386 18.41 -24.25 11.53
N LEU A 387 19.35 -23.38 11.16
CA LEU A 387 19.74 -23.15 9.77
C LEU A 387 21.04 -23.85 9.42
N THR A 388 20.97 -24.74 8.44
CA THR A 388 22.14 -25.34 7.77
C THR A 388 22.24 -24.76 6.37
N LEU A 389 23.35 -24.07 6.06
CA LEU A 389 23.61 -23.49 4.74
C LEU A 389 24.48 -24.40 3.89
N ASP A 390 24.28 -24.33 2.57
CA ASP A 390 25.07 -25.10 1.62
C ASP A 390 26.46 -24.48 1.48
N GLY A 391 27.50 -25.21 1.90
CA GLY A 391 28.90 -24.86 1.67
C GLY A 391 29.47 -23.74 2.56
N MET A 392 28.73 -23.26 3.56
CA MET A 392 29.23 -22.31 4.56
C MET A 392 28.44 -22.38 5.87
N THR A 393 28.97 -21.76 6.92
CA THR A 393 28.28 -21.54 8.20
C THR A 393 27.53 -20.20 8.20
N LEU A 394 26.61 -20.02 9.15
CA LEU A 394 25.87 -18.77 9.31
C LEU A 394 26.79 -17.58 9.64
N ASP A 395 27.86 -17.80 10.40
CA ASP A 395 28.80 -16.74 10.80
C ASP A 395 29.69 -16.30 9.60
N GLU A 396 29.87 -17.16 8.59
CA GLU A 396 30.56 -16.84 7.33
C GLU A 396 29.68 -16.06 6.33
N LEU A 397 28.36 -16.06 6.53
CA LEU A 397 27.43 -15.31 5.68
C LEU A 397 27.59 -13.80 5.91
N GLY A 398 28.42 -13.17 5.08
CA GLY A 398 28.71 -11.74 5.12
C GLY A 398 27.54 -10.84 4.72
N TYR A 399 27.60 -9.55 5.07
CA TYR A 399 26.59 -8.56 4.66
C TYR A 399 26.49 -8.48 3.12
N PHE A 400 25.26 -8.40 2.59
CA PHE A 400 24.99 -8.49 1.14
C PHE A 400 25.52 -9.79 0.50
N ARG A 401 25.56 -10.89 1.26
CA ARG A 401 25.70 -12.26 0.76
C ARG A 401 24.39 -13.01 0.92
N PHE A 402 24.26 -14.09 0.16
CA PHE A 402 23.16 -15.03 0.31
C PHE A 402 23.65 -16.46 0.12
N ALA A 403 22.88 -17.42 0.60
CA ALA A 403 23.10 -18.84 0.41
C ALA A 403 21.77 -19.59 0.37
N THR A 404 21.76 -20.76 -0.28
CA THR A 404 20.69 -21.74 -0.11
C THR A 404 20.99 -22.64 1.08
N GLY A 405 19.96 -23.29 1.59
CA GLY A 405 20.14 -24.26 2.67
C GLY A 405 18.80 -24.79 3.16
N ARG A 406 18.80 -25.25 4.41
CA ARG A 406 17.60 -25.73 5.08
C ARG A 406 17.46 -25.14 6.47
N LEU A 407 16.26 -24.68 6.81
CA LEU A 407 15.86 -24.39 8.18
C LEU A 407 15.09 -25.61 8.69
N ASN A 408 15.72 -26.41 9.55
CA ASN A 408 15.32 -27.79 9.83
C ASN A 408 15.19 -28.59 8.51
N SER A 409 13.98 -29.04 8.15
CA SER A 409 13.71 -29.74 6.89
C SER A 409 13.34 -28.81 5.72
N ILE A 410 13.02 -27.54 6.01
CA ILE A 410 12.43 -26.58 5.07
C ILE A 410 13.52 -26.02 4.15
N PRO A 411 13.44 -26.21 2.82
CA PRO A 411 14.37 -25.58 1.88
C PRO A 411 14.20 -24.05 1.88
N VAL A 412 15.30 -23.31 2.05
CA VAL A 412 15.30 -21.85 2.13
C VAL A 412 16.38 -21.22 1.28
N PHE A 413 16.11 -20.00 0.82
CA PHE A 413 17.13 -19.06 0.33
C PHE A 413 17.26 -17.97 1.39
N VAL A 414 18.47 -17.75 1.91
CA VAL A 414 18.71 -16.81 3.02
C VAL A 414 19.70 -15.75 2.58
N SER A 415 19.36 -14.47 2.78
CA SER A 415 20.27 -13.35 2.56
C SER A 415 20.52 -12.58 3.84
N ARG A 416 21.75 -12.09 4.02
CA ARG A 416 22.09 -11.14 5.08
C ARG A 416 21.85 -9.72 4.59
N THR A 417 20.57 -9.38 4.50
CA THR A 417 20.01 -8.09 4.07
C THR A 417 18.90 -7.67 5.04
N GLY A 418 18.44 -6.42 4.96
CA GLY A 418 17.39 -5.92 5.83
C GLY A 418 17.06 -4.45 5.59
N TYR A 419 15.88 -4.05 6.06
CA TYR A 419 15.31 -2.70 5.86
C TYR A 419 15.03 -1.98 7.20
N THR A 420 15.81 -2.28 8.24
CA THR A 420 15.55 -1.82 9.63
C THR A 420 16.73 -1.10 10.29
N GLY A 421 17.91 -1.10 9.66
CA GLY A 421 19.16 -0.64 10.26
C GLY A 421 19.76 -1.58 11.31
N GLU A 422 19.23 -2.80 11.43
CA GLU A 422 19.71 -3.81 12.36
C GLU A 422 20.52 -4.92 11.67
N LEU A 423 21.23 -5.73 12.47
CA LEU A 423 21.65 -7.06 12.03
C LEU A 423 20.40 -7.88 11.69
N GLY A 424 20.42 -8.62 10.59
CA GLY A 424 19.36 -9.58 10.31
C GLY A 424 19.51 -10.32 9.00
N TYR A 425 18.48 -11.12 8.72
CA TYR A 425 18.44 -12.04 7.61
C TYR A 425 17.04 -12.05 7.00
N GLU A 426 16.96 -12.13 5.68
CA GLU A 426 15.73 -12.42 4.96
C GLU A 426 15.71 -13.88 4.53
N ILE A 427 14.61 -14.56 4.85
CA ILE A 427 14.45 -16.00 4.68
C ILE A 427 13.31 -16.23 3.70
N PHE A 428 13.67 -16.62 2.47
CA PHE A 428 12.75 -16.85 1.37
C PHE A 428 12.39 -18.33 1.30
N VAL A 429 11.11 -18.62 1.10
CA VAL A 429 10.55 -19.97 1.13
C VAL A 429 9.38 -20.10 0.14
N HIS A 430 9.08 -21.32 -0.28
CA HIS A 430 7.85 -21.63 -0.98
C HIS A 430 6.63 -21.42 -0.06
N PRO A 431 5.50 -20.84 -0.54
CA PRO A 431 4.36 -20.51 0.32
C PRO A 431 3.76 -21.69 1.09
N ASN A 432 3.83 -22.91 0.55
CA ASN A 432 3.37 -24.13 1.24
C ASN A 432 4.08 -24.39 2.59
N GLU A 433 5.29 -23.86 2.77
CA GLU A 433 6.08 -24.03 4.00
C GLU A 433 5.96 -22.82 4.94
N GLY A 434 5.22 -21.76 4.55
CA GLY A 434 5.25 -20.48 5.25
C GLY A 434 4.74 -20.56 6.69
N VAL A 435 3.65 -21.28 6.93
CA VAL A 435 3.12 -21.51 8.27
C VAL A 435 4.12 -22.26 9.14
N THR A 436 4.72 -23.34 8.62
CA THR A 436 5.74 -24.12 9.33
C THR A 436 6.98 -23.29 9.64
N LEU A 437 7.43 -22.46 8.69
CA LEU A 437 8.56 -21.54 8.88
C LEU A 437 8.28 -20.51 9.98
N TRP A 438 7.09 -19.88 9.94
CA TRP A 438 6.66 -18.92 10.95
C TRP A 438 6.68 -19.55 12.35
N ASP A 439 6.02 -20.70 12.51
CA ASP A 439 5.92 -21.37 13.80
C ASP A 439 7.30 -21.78 14.33
N THR A 440 8.16 -22.32 13.46
CA THR A 440 9.52 -22.73 13.82
C THR A 440 10.36 -21.53 14.31
N LEU A 441 10.29 -20.39 13.60
CA LEU A 441 11.02 -19.18 14.00
C LEU A 441 10.48 -18.59 15.30
N MET A 442 9.16 -18.48 15.43
CA MET A 442 8.50 -17.94 16.62
C MET A 442 8.77 -18.78 17.87
N GLU A 443 8.73 -20.12 17.74
CA GLU A 443 9.05 -21.04 18.83
C GLU A 443 10.52 -20.93 19.26
N ALA A 444 11.45 -21.05 18.32
CA ALA A 444 12.88 -20.96 18.60
C ALA A 444 13.30 -19.57 19.11
N GLY A 445 12.62 -18.52 18.66
CA GLY A 445 12.86 -17.15 19.05
C GLY A 445 12.23 -16.75 20.39
N ALA A 446 11.33 -17.56 20.96
CA ALA A 446 10.57 -17.20 22.16
C ALA A 446 11.47 -16.86 23.36
N SER A 447 12.50 -17.69 23.63
CA SER A 447 13.46 -17.44 24.73
C SER A 447 14.37 -16.24 24.48
N TYR A 448 14.52 -15.82 23.22
CA TYR A 448 15.25 -14.61 22.83
C TYR A 448 14.35 -13.37 22.80
N GLY A 449 13.05 -13.54 23.07
CA GLY A 449 12.04 -12.49 23.03
C GLY A 449 11.76 -11.97 21.62
N LEU A 450 11.83 -12.85 20.62
CA LEU A 450 11.35 -12.57 19.27
C LEU A 450 9.87 -12.17 19.30
N SER A 451 9.52 -11.16 18.51
CA SER A 451 8.13 -10.74 18.31
C SER A 451 7.87 -10.48 16.84
N PRO A 452 6.67 -10.77 16.31
CA PRO A 452 6.28 -10.25 15.01
C PRO A 452 6.15 -8.72 15.09
N MET A 453 6.33 -8.07 13.94
CA MET A 453 6.42 -6.62 13.82
C MET A 453 5.71 -6.15 12.54
N GLY A 454 4.91 -5.10 12.65
CA GLY A 454 4.13 -4.53 11.56
C GLY A 454 4.79 -3.35 10.85
N MET A 455 4.10 -2.82 9.84
CA MET A 455 4.58 -1.74 8.97
C MET A 455 4.86 -0.43 9.72
N LEU A 456 4.11 -0.07 10.77
CA LEU A 456 4.33 1.19 11.51
C LEU A 456 5.68 1.22 12.23
N ALA A 457 6.03 0.12 12.89
CA ALA A 457 7.33 0.00 13.53
C ALA A 457 8.46 -0.07 12.48
N LEU A 458 8.20 -0.65 11.30
CA LEU A 458 9.16 -0.76 10.20
C LEU A 458 9.46 0.62 9.60
N ASP A 459 8.42 1.41 9.35
CA ASP A 459 8.55 2.76 8.82
C ASP A 459 9.37 3.67 9.76
N ARG A 460 9.15 3.54 11.07
CA ARG A 460 9.99 4.21 12.06
C ARG A 460 11.45 3.77 11.98
N ALA A 461 11.68 2.46 11.90
CA ALA A 461 13.02 1.91 11.88
C ALA A 461 13.80 2.28 10.61
N ARG A 462 13.14 2.30 9.46
CA ARG A 462 13.75 2.66 8.17
C ARG A 462 14.08 4.16 8.11
N ILE A 463 13.23 5.04 8.67
CA ILE A 463 13.51 6.49 8.74
C ILE A 463 14.73 6.74 9.62
N GLU A 464 14.81 6.10 10.79
CA GLU A 464 15.97 6.19 11.68
C GLU A 464 17.28 5.78 10.99
N ALA A 465 17.22 4.75 10.14
CA ALA A 465 18.35 4.22 9.37
C ALA A 465 18.63 5.00 8.06
N GLY A 466 17.82 6.03 7.73
CA GLY A 466 17.96 6.80 6.50
C GLY A 466 17.68 6.01 5.22
N LEU A 467 16.80 5.01 5.29
CA LEU A 467 16.40 4.16 4.17
C LEU A 467 15.19 4.77 3.44
N LEU A 468 15.26 4.75 2.11
CA LEU A 468 14.31 5.45 1.25
C LEU A 468 13.05 4.61 1.00
N SER A 469 11.90 5.27 0.91
CA SER A 469 10.66 4.68 0.42
C SER A 469 10.24 5.32 -0.90
N ALA A 470 9.90 4.49 -1.89
CA ALA A 470 9.33 4.94 -3.17
C ALA A 470 8.06 5.78 -2.92
N GLY A 471 7.89 6.87 -3.68
CA GLY A 471 6.80 7.83 -3.52
C GLY A 471 7.00 8.84 -2.38
N CYS A 472 7.95 8.62 -1.48
CA CYS A 472 8.30 9.57 -0.41
C CYS A 472 9.62 10.27 -0.73
N GLU A 473 10.72 9.52 -0.76
CA GLU A 473 12.07 10.05 -0.95
C GLU A 473 12.46 10.18 -2.43
N PHE A 474 11.85 9.38 -3.29
CA PHE A 474 12.09 9.40 -4.72
C PHE A 474 10.84 9.02 -5.52
N ASP A 475 10.85 9.47 -6.75
CA ASP A 475 9.94 9.13 -7.84
C ASP A 475 10.75 9.12 -9.15
N ASP A 476 10.06 8.94 -10.27
CA ASP A 476 10.66 8.92 -11.61
C ASP A 476 11.15 10.30 -12.09
N LEU A 477 11.02 11.35 -11.28
CA LEU A 477 11.60 12.69 -11.50
C LEU A 477 12.78 12.99 -10.57
N THR A 478 13.08 12.09 -9.63
CA THR A 478 14.12 12.26 -8.63
C THR A 478 15.34 11.41 -8.97
N SER A 479 16.50 12.04 -9.16
CA SER A 479 17.75 11.30 -9.40
C SER A 479 18.34 10.67 -8.12
N PRO A 480 19.18 9.63 -8.23
CA PRO A 480 19.91 9.06 -7.09
C PRO A 480 20.75 10.07 -6.30
N TYR A 481 21.26 11.13 -6.95
CA TYR A 481 22.01 12.18 -6.28
C TYR A 481 21.10 13.07 -5.42
N GLN A 482 19.89 13.38 -5.90
CA GLN A 482 18.88 14.10 -5.12
C GLN A 482 18.38 13.26 -3.94
N ALA A 483 18.20 11.95 -4.14
CA ALA A 483 17.70 11.03 -3.13
C ALA A 483 18.75 10.58 -2.09
N GLY A 484 20.01 11.02 -2.20
CA GLY A 484 21.06 10.68 -1.23
C GLY A 484 21.68 9.28 -1.39
N ILE A 485 21.36 8.59 -2.49
CA ILE A 485 21.88 7.26 -2.82
C ILE A 485 22.82 7.26 -4.02
N GLY A 486 23.39 8.42 -4.38
CA GLY A 486 24.32 8.56 -5.52
C GLY A 486 25.54 7.62 -5.50
N TRP A 487 25.88 7.02 -4.35
CA TRP A 487 26.89 5.98 -4.21
C TRP A 487 26.54 4.68 -4.97
N CYS A 488 25.27 4.45 -5.32
CA CYS A 488 24.85 3.31 -6.13
C CYS A 488 25.13 3.52 -7.63
N VAL A 489 25.39 4.76 -8.07
CA VAL A 489 25.58 5.09 -9.49
C VAL A 489 27.03 4.87 -9.93
N SER A 490 27.23 4.12 -11.01
CA SER A 490 28.55 3.87 -11.60
C SER A 490 28.70 4.56 -12.96
N LEU A 491 29.08 5.84 -12.95
CA LEU A 491 29.36 6.60 -14.18
C LEU A 491 30.56 6.05 -14.99
N LYS A 492 31.37 5.17 -14.39
CA LYS A 492 32.47 4.47 -15.08
C LYS A 492 31.97 3.43 -16.07
N LYS A 493 30.71 2.98 -15.98
CA LYS A 493 30.10 2.10 -16.98
C LYS A 493 30.09 2.81 -18.33
N PRO A 494 30.44 2.14 -19.44
CA PRO A 494 30.48 2.77 -20.75
C PRO A 494 29.10 3.33 -21.15
N HIS A 495 28.05 2.54 -20.94
CA HIS A 495 26.67 2.88 -21.28
C HIS A 495 25.69 2.31 -20.23
N PHE A 496 24.64 3.05 -19.93
CA PHE A 496 23.40 2.62 -19.28
C PHE A 496 22.33 3.71 -19.45
N ILE A 497 21.06 3.37 -19.31
CA ILE A 497 19.94 4.30 -19.47
C ILE A 497 20.04 5.42 -18.42
N GLY A 498 19.93 6.68 -18.86
CA GLY A 498 20.01 7.85 -17.99
C GLY A 498 21.43 8.30 -17.64
N LYS A 499 22.50 7.62 -18.13
CA LYS A 499 23.89 7.99 -17.84
C LYS A 499 24.20 9.48 -18.12
N THR A 500 23.90 9.95 -19.33
CA THR A 500 24.19 11.33 -19.74
C THR A 500 23.48 12.35 -18.85
N ALA A 501 22.21 12.11 -18.51
CA ALA A 501 21.46 12.97 -17.59
C ALA A 501 22.11 12.97 -16.20
N LEU A 502 22.49 11.81 -15.67
CA LEU A 502 23.17 11.69 -14.39
C LEU A 502 24.57 12.34 -14.36
N GLU A 503 25.30 12.34 -15.47
CA GLU A 503 26.58 13.07 -15.60
C GLU A 503 26.38 14.58 -15.46
N GLN A 504 25.27 15.12 -16.00
CA GLN A 504 24.91 16.53 -15.90
C GLN A 504 24.38 16.91 -14.52
N ILE A 505 23.58 16.02 -13.89
CA ILE A 505 22.98 16.26 -12.58
C ILE A 505 24.01 16.17 -11.45
N LYS A 506 24.94 15.21 -11.52
CA LYS A 506 25.92 14.95 -10.44
C LYS A 506 26.65 16.18 -9.89
N PRO A 507 27.22 17.09 -10.72
CA PRO A 507 27.95 18.24 -10.19
C PRO A 507 27.03 19.27 -9.52
N HIS A 508 25.78 19.39 -9.95
CA HIS A 508 24.83 20.42 -9.50
C HIS A 508 23.42 19.85 -9.35
N PRO A 509 23.18 18.93 -8.39
CA PRO A 509 21.83 18.41 -8.18
C PRO A 509 20.93 19.54 -7.69
N PRO A 510 19.70 19.69 -8.24
CA PRO A 510 18.82 20.82 -7.90
C PRO A 510 18.33 20.78 -6.44
N ARG A 511 18.35 19.59 -5.84
CA ARG A 511 18.10 19.34 -4.41
C ARG A 511 18.97 18.19 -3.93
N VAL A 512 19.18 18.09 -2.63
CA VAL A 512 19.91 16.99 -2.00
C VAL A 512 19.17 16.52 -0.75
N ALA A 513 19.26 15.22 -0.48
CA ALA A 513 18.64 14.62 0.69
C ALA A 513 19.46 14.91 1.96
N VAL A 514 18.75 15.24 3.05
CA VAL A 514 19.32 15.49 4.38
C VAL A 514 18.47 14.82 5.46
N GLY A 515 19.10 14.46 6.57
CA GLY A 515 18.37 14.15 7.81
C GLY A 515 18.15 15.43 8.62
N LEU A 516 17.05 15.49 9.36
CA LEU A 516 16.70 16.59 10.24
C LEU A 516 16.38 16.07 11.64
N VAL A 517 16.86 16.78 12.67
CA VAL A 517 16.45 16.58 14.06
C VAL A 517 15.68 17.80 14.53
N LEU A 518 14.40 17.62 14.87
CA LEU A 518 13.51 18.72 15.24
C LEU A 518 13.68 19.11 16.72
N ALA A 519 13.53 20.40 17.00
CA ALA A 519 13.52 20.94 18.35
C ALA A 519 12.21 20.67 19.11
N SER A 520 11.15 20.22 18.43
CA SER A 520 9.89 19.76 19.04
C SER A 520 9.71 18.24 18.89
N ASN A 521 8.74 17.70 19.62
CA ASN A 521 8.29 16.30 19.49
C ASN A 521 7.14 16.15 18.48
N ASP A 522 6.78 17.21 17.74
CA ASP A 522 5.80 17.09 16.67
C ASP A 522 6.41 16.28 15.52
N ILE A 523 5.63 15.40 14.91
CA ILE A 523 6.09 14.60 13.78
C ILE A 523 5.87 15.41 12.50
N ALA A 524 6.94 15.61 11.74
CA ALA A 524 6.84 16.25 10.44
C ALA A 524 6.25 15.28 9.41
N CYS A 525 5.33 15.75 8.58
CA CYS A 525 4.71 14.97 7.52
C CYS A 525 5.36 15.27 6.16
N GLY A 526 5.33 14.30 5.26
CA GLY A 526 5.74 14.49 3.87
C GLY A 526 5.04 15.69 3.23
N GLY A 527 5.79 16.47 2.45
CA GLY A 527 5.29 17.68 1.79
C GLY A 527 5.40 18.97 2.61
N GLN A 528 5.63 18.90 3.93
CA GLN A 528 5.84 20.10 4.74
C GLN A 528 7.04 20.91 4.23
N CYS A 529 6.84 22.23 4.11
CA CYS A 529 7.84 23.15 3.59
C CYS A 529 8.95 23.41 4.61
N ILE A 530 10.18 23.59 4.12
CA ILE A 530 11.36 23.93 4.93
C ILE A 530 11.82 25.33 4.55
N TYR A 531 12.23 26.11 5.54
CA TYR A 531 12.69 27.50 5.41
C TYR A 531 14.07 27.68 6.04
N ALA A 532 14.86 28.62 5.51
CA ALA A 532 16.03 29.13 6.22
C ALA A 532 15.58 30.00 7.42
N GLN A 533 16.40 30.08 8.46
CA GLN A 533 16.11 30.91 9.62
C GLN A 533 15.90 32.37 9.24
N GLY A 534 14.80 32.96 9.70
CA GLY A 534 14.45 34.37 9.43
C GLY A 534 13.89 34.63 8.03
N GLU A 535 13.91 33.64 7.13
CA GLU A 535 13.51 33.80 5.75
C GLU A 535 12.07 33.36 5.49
N ARG A 536 11.38 34.03 4.56
CA ARG A 536 9.99 33.68 4.19
C ARG A 536 9.89 32.68 3.04
N TRP A 537 10.95 32.52 2.26
CA TRP A 537 11.00 31.65 1.10
C TRP A 537 11.46 30.23 1.47
N ARG A 538 11.00 29.25 0.68
CA ARG A 538 11.22 27.83 0.93
C ARG A 538 12.57 27.38 0.40
N VAL A 539 13.31 26.60 1.19
CA VAL A 539 14.58 25.94 0.81
C VAL A 539 14.43 24.45 0.54
N GLY A 540 13.28 23.85 0.85
CA GLY A 540 13.11 22.40 0.73
C GLY A 540 11.73 21.90 1.15
N LYS A 541 11.62 20.57 1.24
CA LYS A 541 10.45 19.87 1.75
C LYS A 541 10.85 18.64 2.55
N VAL A 542 10.06 18.31 3.56
CA VAL A 542 10.12 17.02 4.26
C VAL A 542 9.61 15.92 3.31
N THR A 543 10.27 14.77 3.30
CA THR A 543 9.84 13.58 2.54
C THR A 543 9.17 12.56 3.48
N SER A 544 9.84 12.20 4.57
CA SER A 544 9.32 11.31 5.62
C SER A 544 9.68 11.84 7.00
N GLY A 545 8.88 11.54 8.02
CA GLY A 545 9.17 11.92 9.39
C GLY A 545 8.59 10.96 10.41
N THR A 546 9.26 10.86 11.56
CA THR A 546 8.81 10.03 12.69
C THR A 546 9.30 10.61 14.01
N TYR A 547 8.62 10.27 15.10
CA TYR A 547 9.25 10.33 16.41
C TYR A 547 10.22 9.15 16.55
N SER A 548 11.43 9.37 17.07
CA SER A 548 12.39 8.30 17.37
C SER A 548 12.41 8.04 18.88
N PRO A 549 11.91 6.89 19.37
CA PRO A 549 11.90 6.56 20.79
C PRO A 549 13.31 6.44 21.37
N ILE A 550 14.24 5.86 20.62
CA ILE A 550 15.63 5.68 21.08
C ILE A 550 16.38 7.03 21.16
N LEU A 551 16.10 7.96 20.24
CA LEU A 551 16.70 9.30 20.26
C LEU A 551 15.92 10.30 21.13
N LYS A 552 14.66 9.98 21.49
CA LYS A 552 13.71 10.86 22.20
C LYS A 552 13.51 12.21 21.50
N ARG A 553 13.44 12.19 20.17
CA ARG A 553 13.34 13.35 19.29
C ARG A 553 12.51 13.02 18.06
N SER A 554 11.81 14.02 17.51
CA SER A 554 11.30 13.92 16.16
C SER A 554 12.43 14.09 15.15
N ILE A 555 12.45 13.21 14.16
CA ILE A 555 13.41 13.21 13.07
C ILE A 555 12.69 13.18 11.73
N ALA A 556 13.35 13.65 10.68
CA ALA A 556 12.81 13.62 9.33
C ALA A 556 13.90 13.39 8.29
N LEU A 557 13.50 12.79 7.17
CA LEU A 557 14.20 12.87 5.90
C LEU A 557 13.62 14.03 5.10
N ALA A 558 14.48 14.75 4.39
CA ALA A 558 14.08 15.92 3.63
C ALA A 558 14.92 16.09 2.37
N GLN A 559 14.40 16.86 1.41
CA GLN A 559 15.14 17.35 0.26
C GLN A 559 15.23 18.88 0.32
N VAL A 560 16.45 19.41 0.35
CA VAL A 560 16.75 20.85 0.42
C VAL A 560 17.62 21.27 -0.76
N VAL A 561 17.64 22.56 -1.09
CA VAL A 561 18.63 23.09 -2.04
C VAL A 561 20.05 22.96 -1.45
N PRO A 562 21.09 22.69 -2.27
CA PRO A 562 22.41 22.26 -1.80
C PRO A 562 23.08 23.17 -0.78
N GLU A 563 22.83 24.48 -0.84
CA GLU A 563 23.43 25.49 0.03
C GLU A 563 23.04 25.31 1.51
N PHE A 564 21.92 24.64 1.78
CA PHE A 564 21.38 24.40 3.13
C PHE A 564 21.61 22.98 3.65
N ALA A 565 22.40 22.17 2.92
CA ALA A 565 22.60 20.77 3.26
C ALA A 565 23.77 20.49 4.19
N GLN A 566 24.53 21.52 4.59
CA GLN A 566 25.66 21.34 5.49
C GLN A 566 25.18 20.85 6.87
N PRO A 567 25.81 19.82 7.47
CA PRO A 567 25.52 19.43 8.85
C PRO A 567 25.59 20.61 9.82
N GLU A 568 24.79 20.57 10.88
CA GLU A 568 24.63 21.64 11.88
C GLU A 568 23.94 22.92 11.36
N THR A 569 23.60 23.01 10.07
CA THR A 569 22.73 24.09 9.57
C THR A 569 21.39 24.03 10.28
N ILE A 570 20.91 25.18 10.76
CA ILE A 570 19.61 25.28 11.38
C ILE A 570 18.58 25.73 10.34
N LEU A 571 17.53 24.94 10.19
CA LEU A 571 16.39 25.20 9.33
C LEU A 571 15.10 25.28 10.14
N GLU A 572 14.01 25.66 9.50
CA GLU A 572 12.68 25.72 10.08
C GLU A 572 11.69 24.87 9.28
N VAL A 573 11.06 23.88 9.91
CA VAL A 573 9.99 23.07 9.33
C VAL A 573 8.65 23.76 9.57
N GLY A 574 7.89 23.95 8.50
CA GLY A 574 6.56 24.54 8.53
C GLY A 574 5.48 23.55 8.97
N PHE A 575 4.78 23.89 10.04
CA PHE A 575 3.55 23.25 10.51
C PHE A 575 2.38 24.21 10.31
N ARG A 576 1.16 23.68 10.11
CA ARG A 576 -0.06 24.48 9.86
C ARG A 576 0.17 25.48 8.71
N ASP A 577 0.51 24.96 7.54
CA ASP A 577 0.81 25.75 6.33
C ASP A 577 1.94 26.78 6.49
N GLY A 578 2.87 26.50 7.41
CA GLY A 578 4.02 27.35 7.70
C GLY A 578 3.74 28.50 8.67
N ILE A 579 2.51 28.59 9.24
CA ILE A 579 2.15 29.55 10.29
C ILE A 579 2.98 29.30 11.55
N ARG A 580 3.14 28.03 11.94
CA ARG A 580 4.03 27.62 13.02
C ARG A 580 5.29 27.04 12.41
N ARG A 581 6.45 27.50 12.88
CA ARG A 581 7.74 26.98 12.44
C ARG A 581 8.45 26.32 13.60
N VAL A 582 8.99 25.13 13.35
CA VAL A 582 9.78 24.37 14.31
C VAL A 582 11.20 24.33 13.81
N SER A 583 12.14 24.77 14.64
CA SER A 583 13.56 24.70 14.32
C SER A 583 14.01 23.23 14.21
N ALA A 584 14.86 22.93 13.23
CA ALA A 584 15.45 21.62 13.00
C ALA A 584 16.92 21.75 12.61
N VAL A 585 17.75 20.81 13.06
CA VAL A 585 19.19 20.77 12.76
C VAL A 585 19.45 19.75 11.66
N VAL A 586 20.19 20.15 10.63
CA VAL A 586 20.61 19.30 9.52
C VAL A 586 21.68 18.31 9.97
N GLY A 587 21.51 17.04 9.60
CA GLY A 587 22.43 15.95 9.92
C GLY A 587 22.48 14.86 8.84
N SER A 588 23.06 13.71 9.18
CA SER A 588 23.07 12.54 8.29
C SER A 588 21.67 11.98 8.05
N LEU A 589 21.44 11.36 6.89
CA LEU A 589 20.18 10.67 6.59
C LEU A 589 19.82 9.63 7.65
N ALA A 590 20.81 8.84 8.08
CA ALA A 590 20.66 7.96 9.23
C ALA A 590 20.85 8.78 10.51
N ALA A 591 19.77 9.05 11.23
CA ALA A 591 19.82 9.71 12.53
C ALA A 591 20.28 8.74 13.64
N PHE A 592 20.06 7.44 13.44
CA PHE A 592 20.47 6.37 14.35
C PHE A 592 21.50 5.45 13.68
N ASP A 593 22.58 5.14 14.40
CA ASP A 593 23.72 4.32 13.92
C ASP A 593 24.23 4.69 12.51
N PRO A 594 24.61 5.96 12.24
CA PRO A 594 25.04 6.39 10.90
C PRO A 594 26.26 5.64 10.36
N GLN A 595 27.08 5.04 11.24
CA GLN A 595 28.23 4.22 10.86
C GLN A 595 27.85 2.77 10.46
N LYS A 596 26.57 2.41 10.64
CA LYS A 596 25.99 1.08 10.38
C LYS A 596 26.72 -0.01 11.15
N THR A 597 27.07 0.25 12.40
CA THR A 597 27.79 -0.70 13.27
C THR A 597 26.92 -1.91 13.61
N ARG A 598 25.61 -1.73 13.81
CA ARG A 598 24.67 -2.79 14.14
C ARG A 598 24.43 -3.73 12.95
N VAL A 599 24.22 -3.17 11.76
CA VAL A 599 24.06 -3.95 10.51
C VAL A 599 25.28 -4.82 10.21
N LYS A 600 26.49 -4.30 10.48
CA LYS A 600 27.76 -4.98 10.19
C LYS A 600 28.22 -5.95 11.28
N SER A 601 27.58 -5.93 12.45
CA SER A 601 27.90 -6.79 13.61
C SER A 601 27.64 -8.27 13.38
#